data_AF-A0AAD6QMJ4-F1
#
_entry.id   AF-A0AAD6QMJ4-F1
#
_cell.length_a   1.000
_cell.length_b   1.000
_cell.length_c   1.000
_cell.angle_alpha   90.00
_cell.angle_beta   90.00
_cell.angle_gamma   90.00
#
_symmetry.space_group_name_H-M   'P 1'
#
loop_
_entity.id
_entity.type
_entity.pdbx_description
1 polymer ?
#
loop_
_entity_poly.entity_id
_entity_poly.type
_entity_poly.pdbx_seq_one_letter_code
_entity_poly.pdbx_strand_id
1 'polypeptide(L)'
;MMLITVDGCFLIDRNFKFRRVQMRFPCRYTNEGSADKMHHFTLLDGEMIIDTMPDSQKQERRYLIYDMMAVNQVPVIERPFHERWKMLEREVIEPRNSERQNIYQSRNPNYRYDLEPFRVRRKDFWLLSTVTKVLKEFIPRLSHDADGLIFQGWDDPYVTRTHEGLLKWKYPEMNSVDFLFEVDDDDHQLLYLHERGKKKLMEGHRVSFKDALDPSTYSGKIVECSWDSEARVWVCMRIRTDKSTPNDFNTYKKVMRSINDNITEDVLLNEIYEIICLPMYADRIRIESKAQQHANAARRR
;
A
#
# COMPACT_ATOMS: atom_id res chain seq x y z
N MET A 1 -9.10 -4.35 2.55
CA MET A 1 -9.53 -4.25 3.96
C MET A 1 -9.57 -5.63 4.60
N MET A 2 -9.53 -5.69 5.93
CA MET A 2 -9.62 -6.91 6.71
C MET A 2 -10.62 -6.72 7.85
N LEU A 3 -11.68 -7.53 7.87
CA LEU A 3 -12.69 -7.56 8.93
C LEU A 3 -12.42 -8.76 9.84
N ILE A 4 -12.25 -8.50 11.13
CA ILE A 4 -12.01 -9.52 12.15
C ILE A 4 -13.28 -9.71 12.98
N THR A 5 -13.70 -10.96 13.13
CA THR A 5 -14.86 -11.37 13.93
C THR A 5 -14.46 -12.54 14.84
N VAL A 6 -15.33 -12.90 15.79
CA VAL A 6 -15.13 -14.07 16.65
C VAL A 6 -15.10 -15.38 15.84
N ASP A 7 -15.82 -15.42 14.72
CA ASP A 7 -15.93 -16.62 13.86
C ASP A 7 -14.79 -16.72 12.83
N GLY A 8 -14.01 -15.66 12.64
CA GLY A 8 -12.90 -15.64 11.70
C GLY A 8 -12.59 -14.27 11.11
N CYS A 9 -11.62 -14.26 10.20
CA CYS A 9 -11.13 -13.08 9.51
C CYS A 9 -11.62 -13.08 8.06
N PHE A 10 -11.95 -11.92 7.51
CA PHE A 10 -12.41 -11.74 6.14
C PHE A 10 -11.58 -10.68 5.44
N LEU A 11 -10.92 -11.07 4.35
CA LEU A 11 -10.29 -10.13 3.43
C LEU A 11 -11.33 -9.62 2.44
N ILE A 12 -11.37 -8.30 2.28
CA ILE A 12 -12.34 -7.60 1.44
C ILE A 12 -11.56 -6.80 0.39
N ASP A 13 -11.79 -7.12 -0.89
CA ASP A 13 -11.18 -6.43 -2.01
C ASP A 13 -11.98 -5.18 -2.45
N ARG A 14 -11.47 -4.46 -3.45
CA ARG A 14 -12.12 -3.24 -3.97
C ARG A 14 -13.44 -3.50 -4.68
N ASN A 15 -13.71 -4.74 -5.10
CA ASN A 15 -14.95 -5.17 -5.74
C ASN A 15 -15.95 -5.73 -4.71
N PHE A 16 -15.70 -5.52 -3.41
CA PHE A 16 -16.49 -6.07 -2.31
C PHE A 16 -16.61 -7.61 -2.34
N LYS A 17 -15.60 -8.30 -2.86
CA LYS A 17 -15.50 -9.76 -2.72
C LYS A 17 -14.89 -10.10 -1.36
N PHE A 18 -15.56 -11.01 -0.65
CA PHE A 18 -15.14 -11.46 0.67
C PHE A 18 -14.45 -12.81 0.56
N ARG A 19 -13.28 -12.92 1.19
CA ARG A 19 -12.57 -14.19 1.36
C ARG A 19 -12.34 -14.45 2.84
N ARG A 20 -12.95 -15.51 3.36
CA ARG A 20 -12.72 -15.95 4.74
C ARG A 20 -11.32 -16.57 4.87
N VAL A 21 -10.65 -16.23 5.95
CA VAL A 21 -9.33 -16.72 6.35
C VAL A 21 -9.37 -17.04 7.85
N GLN A 22 -8.91 -18.23 8.22
CA GLN A 22 -8.85 -18.62 9.62
C GLN A 22 -7.53 -18.12 10.24
N MET A 23 -7.61 -17.10 11.08
CA MET A 23 -6.48 -16.53 11.81
C MET A 23 -6.95 -16.02 13.17
N ARG A 24 -6.06 -16.03 14.16
CA ARG A 24 -6.38 -15.69 15.55
C ARG A 24 -5.97 -14.27 15.91
N PHE A 25 -6.91 -13.46 16.40
CA PHE A 25 -6.65 -12.07 16.78
C PHE A 25 -7.07 -11.84 18.24
N PRO A 26 -6.15 -12.04 19.21
CA PRO A 26 -6.42 -11.78 20.61
C PRO A 26 -6.55 -10.28 20.87
N CYS A 27 -7.47 -9.90 21.75
CA CYS A 27 -7.52 -8.55 22.29
C CYS A 27 -6.35 -8.33 23.26
N ARG A 28 -6.03 -7.06 23.49
CA ARG A 28 -5.08 -6.66 24.53
C ARG A 28 -5.53 -7.16 25.90
N TYR A 29 -4.59 -7.71 26.67
CA TYR A 29 -4.84 -8.10 28.05
C TYR A 29 -5.15 -6.87 28.90
N THR A 30 -6.34 -6.84 29.50
CA THR A 30 -6.69 -5.91 30.56
C THR A 30 -6.79 -6.70 31.86
N ASN A 31 -6.39 -6.11 32.99
CA ASN A 31 -6.43 -6.76 34.30
C ASN A 31 -7.83 -7.25 34.72
N GLU A 32 -8.87 -6.89 33.98
CA GLU A 32 -10.29 -7.19 34.22
C GLU A 32 -10.88 -8.23 33.26
N GLY A 33 -10.09 -8.81 32.34
CA GLY A 33 -10.57 -9.68 31.28
C GLY A 33 -9.86 -11.03 31.19
N SER A 34 -10.59 -12.05 30.74
CA SER A 34 -10.04 -13.37 30.40
C SER A 34 -8.98 -13.26 29.29
N ALA A 35 -7.87 -13.99 29.44
CA ALA A 35 -6.77 -14.07 28.48
C ALA A 35 -7.14 -14.58 27.06
N ASP A 36 -8.41 -14.94 26.82
CA ASP A 36 -8.91 -15.52 25.57
C ASP A 36 -9.91 -14.62 24.82
N LYS A 37 -10.03 -13.35 25.20
CA LYS A 37 -10.93 -12.43 24.49
C LYS A 37 -10.40 -12.18 23.08
N MET A 38 -11.19 -12.55 22.07
CA MET A 38 -10.89 -12.28 20.66
C MET A 38 -11.50 -10.96 20.19
N HIS A 39 -10.90 -10.39 19.15
CA HIS A 39 -11.49 -9.24 18.45
C HIS A 39 -12.85 -9.60 17.82
N HIS A 40 -13.79 -8.68 17.88
CA HIS A 40 -15.10 -8.84 17.24
C HIS A 40 -15.57 -7.56 16.55
N PHE A 41 -15.74 -7.60 15.23
CA PHE A 41 -16.04 -6.41 14.42
C PHE A 41 -14.94 -5.34 14.53
N THR A 42 -13.70 -5.77 14.34
CA THR A 42 -12.56 -4.87 14.10
C THR A 42 -12.32 -4.77 12.59
N LEU A 43 -12.27 -3.55 12.06
CA LEU A 43 -12.10 -3.29 10.64
C LEU A 43 -10.79 -2.55 10.39
N LEU A 44 -9.93 -3.16 9.57
CA LEU A 44 -8.57 -2.72 9.30
C LEU A 44 -8.38 -2.42 7.81
N ASP A 45 -7.53 -1.44 7.53
CA ASP A 45 -7.11 -1.11 6.18
C ASP A 45 -5.65 -1.49 5.95
N GLY A 46 -5.39 -2.14 4.83
CA GLY A 46 -4.11 -2.79 4.61
C GLY A 46 -4.00 -3.46 3.25
N GLU A 47 -2.76 -3.76 2.89
CA GLU A 47 -2.36 -4.37 1.63
C GLU A 47 -1.71 -5.73 1.84
N MET A 48 -1.92 -6.64 0.88
CA MET A 48 -1.23 -7.93 0.84
C MET A 48 0.00 -7.79 -0.04
N ILE A 49 1.16 -8.10 0.51
CA ILE A 49 2.44 -8.15 -0.21
C ILE A 49 2.99 -9.57 -0.23
N ILE A 50 3.90 -9.82 -1.17
CA ILE A 50 4.67 -11.05 -1.27
C ILE A 50 6.14 -10.65 -1.17
N ASP A 51 6.77 -10.96 -0.04
CA ASP A 51 8.19 -10.76 0.15
C ASP A 51 8.96 -11.94 -0.45
N THR A 52 9.98 -11.67 -1.26
CA THR A 52 10.91 -12.70 -1.77
C THR A 52 12.21 -12.61 -0.98
N MET A 53 12.49 -13.63 -0.17
CA MET A 53 13.68 -13.65 0.68
C MET A 53 14.95 -13.75 -0.19
N PRO A 54 15.95 -12.84 -0.05
CA PRO A 54 17.12 -12.79 -0.93
C PRO A 54 17.87 -14.12 -0.99
N ASP A 55 18.08 -14.77 0.16
CA ASP A 55 18.95 -15.93 0.28
C ASP A 55 18.30 -17.25 -0.18
N SER A 56 16.98 -17.38 -0.05
CA SER A 56 16.27 -18.65 -0.27
C SER A 56 15.30 -18.62 -1.45
N GLN A 57 15.08 -17.44 -2.05
CA GLN A 57 14.01 -17.18 -3.03
C GLN A 57 12.61 -17.60 -2.55
N LYS A 58 12.47 -17.86 -1.25
CA LYS A 58 11.22 -18.26 -0.63
C LYS A 58 10.30 -17.04 -0.58
N GLN A 59 9.09 -17.21 -1.10
CA GLN A 59 8.05 -16.21 -1.04
C GLN A 59 7.28 -16.32 0.29
N GLU A 60 7.19 -15.22 1.03
CA GLU A 60 6.35 -15.10 2.22
C GLU A 60 5.25 -14.06 1.99
N ARG A 61 3.99 -14.43 2.27
CA ARG A 61 2.87 -13.48 2.22
C ARG A 61 2.79 -12.68 3.51
N ARG A 62 2.63 -11.36 3.39
CA ARG A 62 2.41 -10.47 4.54
C ARG A 62 1.27 -9.51 4.28
N TYR A 63 0.42 -9.32 5.28
CA TYR A 63 -0.60 -8.30 5.29
C TYR A 63 -0.09 -7.10 6.09
N LEU A 64 0.19 -6.00 5.39
CA LEU A 64 0.62 -4.74 5.96
C LEU A 64 -0.60 -3.87 6.26
N ILE A 65 -0.88 -3.67 7.54
CA ILE A 65 -1.97 -2.82 8.00
C ILE A 65 -1.45 -1.39 8.12
N TYR A 66 -2.03 -0.45 7.41
CA TYR A 66 -1.62 0.96 7.43
C TYR A 66 -2.62 1.87 8.15
N ASP A 67 -3.88 1.46 8.32
CA ASP A 67 -4.89 2.23 9.07
C ASP A 67 -5.96 1.31 9.69
N MET A 68 -6.84 1.87 10.52
CA MET A 68 -7.97 1.18 11.14
C MET A 68 -9.23 2.05 11.18
N MET A 69 -10.39 1.42 11.03
CA MET A 69 -11.69 2.09 10.97
C MET A 69 -12.55 1.80 12.20
N ALA A 70 -12.43 0.60 12.76
CA ALA A 70 -13.18 0.20 13.96
C ALA A 70 -12.40 -0.80 14.81
N VAL A 71 -12.59 -0.74 16.13
CA VAL A 71 -12.05 -1.69 17.10
C VAL A 71 -13.18 -2.21 17.96
N ASN A 72 -13.43 -3.52 17.94
CA ASN A 72 -14.43 -4.16 18.78
C ASN A 72 -15.81 -3.47 18.70
N GLN A 73 -16.34 -3.28 17.48
CA GLN A 73 -17.59 -2.55 17.16
C GLN A 73 -17.52 -1.03 17.30
N VAL A 74 -16.50 -0.48 17.96
CA VAL A 74 -16.40 0.98 18.17
C VAL A 74 -15.73 1.61 16.95
N PRO A 75 -16.39 2.54 16.23
CA PRO A 75 -15.77 3.28 15.15
C PRO A 75 -14.69 4.22 15.71
N VAL A 76 -13.57 4.33 15.00
CA VAL A 76 -12.45 5.21 15.35
C VAL A 76 -12.09 6.18 14.23
N ILE A 77 -12.92 6.26 13.18
CA ILE A 77 -12.67 7.06 11.98
C ILE A 77 -12.54 8.56 12.26
N GLU A 78 -13.19 9.08 13.30
CA GLU A 78 -13.12 10.50 13.66
C GLU A 78 -11.83 10.88 14.39
N ARG A 79 -11.09 9.88 14.92
CA ARG A 79 -9.82 10.13 15.59
C ARG A 79 -8.75 10.54 14.58
N PRO A 80 -7.77 11.37 14.97
CA PRO A 80 -6.57 11.64 14.17
C PRO A 80 -5.83 10.39 13.72
N PHE A 81 -5.22 10.41 12.52
CA PHE A 81 -4.45 9.29 11.99
C PHE A 81 -3.40 8.75 12.99
N HIS A 82 -2.65 9.63 13.64
CA HIS A 82 -1.61 9.20 14.58
C HIS A 82 -2.14 8.43 15.79
N GLU A 83 -3.38 8.73 16.23
CA GLU A 83 -4.03 7.95 17.28
C GLU A 83 -4.40 6.57 16.76
N ARG A 84 -5.04 6.49 15.58
CA ARG A 84 -5.41 5.22 14.93
C ARG A 84 -4.19 4.34 14.67
N TRP A 85 -3.10 4.94 14.21
CA TRP A 85 -1.83 4.25 13.96
C TRP A 85 -1.17 3.71 15.23
N LYS A 86 -1.23 4.45 16.36
CA LYS A 86 -0.79 3.96 17.67
C LYS A 86 -1.72 2.87 18.24
N MET A 87 -3.03 3.03 18.05
CA MET A 87 -4.02 2.02 18.44
C MET A 87 -3.81 0.71 17.70
N LEU A 88 -3.47 0.76 16.41
CA LEU A 88 -3.16 -0.44 15.63
C LEU A 88 -2.02 -1.27 16.24
N GLU A 89 -0.94 -0.62 16.67
CA GLU A 89 0.16 -1.31 17.35
C GLU A 89 -0.32 -1.95 18.66
N ARG A 90 -0.95 -1.16 19.53
CA ARG A 90 -1.34 -1.56 20.89
C ARG A 90 -2.47 -2.58 20.96
N GLU A 91 -3.45 -2.45 20.07
CA GLU A 91 -4.68 -3.24 20.12
C GLU A 91 -4.58 -4.49 19.22
N VAL A 92 -3.76 -4.48 18.16
CA VAL A 92 -3.72 -5.60 17.19
C VAL A 92 -2.36 -6.29 17.13
N ILE A 93 -1.27 -5.52 17.02
CA ILE A 93 0.07 -6.08 16.78
C ILE A 93 0.71 -6.62 18.06
N GLU A 94 0.75 -5.81 19.12
CA GLU A 94 1.32 -6.18 20.42
C GLU A 94 0.62 -7.42 21.03
N PRO A 95 -0.72 -7.53 21.05
CA PRO A 95 -1.39 -8.71 21.60
C PRO A 95 -1.06 -10.00 20.83
N ARG A 96 -1.04 -9.94 19.49
CA ARG A 96 -0.63 -11.08 18.65
C ARG A 96 0.81 -11.49 18.91
N ASN A 97 1.72 -10.52 18.98
CA ASN A 97 3.14 -10.80 19.23
C ASN A 97 3.38 -11.41 20.62
N SER A 98 2.69 -10.87 21.63
CA SER A 98 2.77 -11.35 23.01
C SER A 98 2.20 -12.77 23.15
N GLU A 99 1.02 -13.03 22.59
CA GLU A 99 0.44 -14.38 22.60
C GLU A 99 1.32 -15.36 21.84
N ARG A 100 1.83 -14.98 20.66
CA ARG A 100 2.76 -15.83 19.90
C ARG A 100 4.00 -16.20 20.71
N GLN A 101 4.60 -15.23 21.41
CA GLN A 101 5.78 -15.48 22.23
C GLN A 101 5.47 -16.42 23.41
N ASN A 102 4.35 -16.22 24.09
CA ASN A 102 3.90 -17.07 25.19
C ASN A 102 3.62 -18.51 24.72
N ILE A 103 2.97 -18.66 23.57
CA ILE A 103 2.68 -19.97 22.98
C ILE A 103 3.97 -20.69 22.56
N TYR A 104 4.94 -19.97 21.98
CA TYR A 104 6.23 -20.55 21.59
C TYR A 104 7.03 -21.07 22.78
N GLN A 105 6.86 -20.45 23.95
CA GLN A 105 7.48 -20.89 25.22
C GLN A 105 6.68 -22.00 25.91
N SER A 106 5.43 -22.25 25.50
CA SER A 106 4.57 -23.30 26.06
C SER A 106 5.02 -24.69 25.59
N ARG A 107 4.99 -25.66 26.49
CA ARG A 107 5.27 -27.08 26.16
C ARG A 107 4.16 -27.73 25.33
N ASN A 108 2.95 -27.20 25.37
CA ASN A 108 1.82 -27.69 24.59
C ASN A 108 1.08 -26.48 23.96
N PRO A 109 1.44 -26.08 22.73
CA PRO A 109 0.86 -24.92 22.09
C PRO A 109 -0.56 -25.21 21.57
N ASN A 110 -1.55 -24.48 22.06
CA ASN A 110 -2.94 -24.61 21.62
C ASN A 110 -3.20 -23.98 20.23
N TYR A 111 -2.24 -23.24 19.68
CA TYR A 111 -2.35 -22.59 18.37
C TYR A 111 -0.99 -22.49 17.69
N ARG A 112 -0.97 -22.53 16.36
CA ARG A 112 0.26 -22.50 15.55
C ARG A 112 0.27 -21.32 14.59
N TYR A 113 0.91 -20.23 15.02
CA TYR A 113 1.09 -19.03 14.21
C TYR A 113 1.91 -19.25 12.94
N ASP A 114 2.76 -20.28 12.91
CA ASP A 114 3.57 -20.67 11.75
C ASP A 114 2.74 -21.28 10.60
N LEU A 115 1.54 -21.77 10.90
CA LEU A 115 0.60 -22.32 9.90
C LEU A 115 -0.34 -21.28 9.32
N GLU A 116 -0.28 -20.04 9.79
CA GLU A 116 -1.12 -18.98 9.24
C GLU A 116 -0.77 -18.70 7.77
N PRO A 117 -1.77 -18.42 6.93
CA PRO A 117 -1.57 -18.27 5.49
C PRO A 117 -0.73 -17.04 5.12
N PHE A 118 -0.61 -16.07 6.02
CA PHE A 118 0.23 -14.89 5.89
C PHE A 118 0.54 -14.30 7.26
N ARG A 119 1.65 -13.56 7.35
CA ARG A 119 1.98 -12.80 8.57
C ARG A 119 1.26 -11.46 8.57
N VAL A 120 0.92 -10.95 9.74
CA VAL A 120 0.35 -9.61 9.91
C VAL A 120 1.41 -8.68 10.47
N ARG A 121 1.54 -7.48 9.88
CA ARG A 121 2.42 -6.41 10.39
C ARG A 121 1.73 -5.07 10.25
N ARG A 122 2.10 -4.11 11.09
CA ARG A 122 1.79 -2.70 10.87
C ARG A 122 2.78 -2.12 9.87
N LYS A 123 2.28 -1.28 8.96
CA LYS A 123 3.10 -0.48 8.05
C LYS A 123 3.65 0.71 8.83
N ASP A 124 4.96 0.86 8.80
CA ASP A 124 5.62 2.01 9.42
C ASP A 124 5.40 3.26 8.58
N PHE A 125 5.28 4.38 9.28
CA PHE A 125 5.25 5.72 8.74
C PHE A 125 6.40 6.48 9.37
N TRP A 126 6.99 7.37 8.58
CA TRP A 126 8.12 8.17 9.01
C TRP A 126 7.83 9.65 8.81
N LEU A 127 8.52 10.49 9.57
CA LEU A 127 8.42 11.94 9.42
C LEU A 127 8.95 12.39 8.06
N LEU A 128 8.42 13.50 7.55
CA LEU A 128 8.87 14.10 6.28
C LEU A 128 10.37 14.33 6.23
N SER A 129 11.00 14.69 7.35
CA SER A 129 12.45 14.91 7.45
C SER A 129 13.30 13.66 7.18
N THR A 130 12.69 12.47 7.15
CA THR A 130 13.38 11.20 6.89
C THR A 130 13.23 10.69 5.47
N VAL A 131 12.49 11.42 4.61
CA VAL A 131 12.14 10.98 3.25
C VAL A 131 13.36 10.56 2.42
N THR A 132 14.49 11.26 2.54
CA THR A 132 15.73 10.93 1.82
C THR A 132 16.24 9.54 2.20
N LYS A 133 16.17 9.16 3.48
CA LYS A 133 16.55 7.82 3.95
C LYS A 133 15.54 6.78 3.49
N VAL A 134 14.25 7.12 3.48
CA VAL A 134 13.22 6.19 2.99
C VAL A 134 13.45 5.85 1.52
N LEU A 135 13.68 6.85 0.67
CA LEU A 135 13.91 6.66 -0.77
C LEU A 135 15.24 6.01 -1.09
N LYS A 136 16.34 6.47 -0.48
CA LYS A 136 17.70 6.04 -0.87
C LYS A 136 18.21 4.81 -0.12
N GLU A 137 17.63 4.49 1.04
CA GLU A 137 18.10 3.39 1.88
C GLU A 137 17.05 2.33 2.16
N PHE A 138 15.82 2.72 2.50
CA PHE A 138 14.81 1.75 2.94
C PHE A 138 14.15 1.04 1.76
N ILE A 139 13.61 1.79 0.80
CA ILE A 139 12.92 1.24 -0.38
C ILE A 139 13.81 0.26 -1.16
N PRO A 140 15.08 0.58 -1.47
CA PRO A 140 15.96 -0.35 -2.19
C PRO A 140 16.28 -1.65 -1.43
N ARG A 141 16.08 -1.68 -0.10
CA ARG A 141 16.29 -2.86 0.75
C ARG A 141 15.02 -3.68 0.97
N LEU A 142 13.87 -3.25 0.43
CA LEU A 142 12.63 -4.00 0.54
C LEU A 142 12.73 -5.32 -0.24
N SER A 143 12.13 -6.37 0.31
CA SER A 143 12.01 -7.67 -0.36
C SER A 143 10.75 -7.78 -1.25
N HIS A 144 10.11 -6.65 -1.52
CA HIS A 144 8.94 -6.51 -2.39
C HIS A 144 9.00 -5.18 -3.14
N ASP A 145 8.26 -5.09 -4.25
CA ASP A 145 8.24 -3.90 -5.10
C ASP A 145 7.58 -2.71 -4.39
N ALA A 146 8.15 -1.53 -4.58
CA ALA A 146 7.58 -0.24 -4.17
C ALA A 146 7.65 0.74 -5.34
N ASP A 147 6.56 1.47 -5.57
CA ASP A 147 6.39 2.36 -6.72
C ASP A 147 6.43 3.86 -6.37
N GLY A 148 6.73 4.18 -5.11
CA GLY A 148 6.89 5.56 -4.63
C GLY A 148 6.52 5.73 -3.15
N LEU A 149 5.87 6.85 -2.85
CA LEU A 149 5.54 7.30 -1.49
C LEU A 149 4.06 7.60 -1.33
N ILE A 150 3.56 7.38 -0.11
CA ILE A 150 2.23 7.81 0.32
C ILE A 150 2.41 8.82 1.46
N PHE A 151 1.80 9.99 1.31
CA PHE A 151 1.77 11.03 2.33
C PHE A 151 0.40 11.04 3.00
N GLN A 152 0.40 10.80 4.31
CA GLN A 152 -0.78 10.73 5.14
C GLN A 152 -0.75 11.89 6.15
N GLY A 153 -1.80 12.70 6.18
CA GLY A 153 -1.92 13.77 7.17
C GLY A 153 -2.00 13.20 8.59
N TRP A 154 -1.17 13.73 9.48
CA TRP A 154 -0.98 13.24 10.85
C TRP A 154 -2.22 13.38 11.73
N ASP A 155 -2.97 14.46 11.50
CA ASP A 155 -4.17 14.81 12.27
C ASP A 155 -5.47 14.50 11.53
N ASP A 156 -5.39 13.94 10.32
CA ASP A 156 -6.56 13.74 9.49
C ASP A 156 -7.45 12.61 10.03
N PRO A 157 -8.78 12.80 10.07
CA PRO A 157 -9.72 11.71 10.28
C PRO A 157 -9.64 10.73 9.10
N TYR A 158 -10.18 9.52 9.29
CA TYR A 158 -10.30 8.56 8.20
C TYR A 158 -11.42 8.98 7.25
N VAL A 159 -11.07 9.28 6.00
CA VAL A 159 -12.04 9.67 4.97
C VAL A 159 -12.33 8.47 4.07
N THR A 160 -13.62 8.11 3.97
CA THR A 160 -14.03 7.04 3.06
C THR A 160 -13.96 7.49 1.61
N ARG A 161 -13.63 6.56 0.70
CA ARG A 161 -13.50 6.79 -0.76
C ARG A 161 -12.32 7.70 -1.09
N THR A 162 -12.51 8.68 -1.97
CA THR A 162 -11.45 9.59 -2.43
C THR A 162 -11.15 10.60 -1.33
N HIS A 163 -9.91 10.61 -0.86
CA HIS A 163 -9.40 11.61 0.06
C HIS A 163 -8.38 12.50 -0.65
N GLU A 164 -8.67 13.80 -0.76
CA GLU A 164 -7.77 14.74 -1.45
C GLU A 164 -6.49 15.04 -0.65
N GLY A 165 -6.53 14.88 0.68
CA GLY A 165 -5.35 15.01 1.54
C GLY A 165 -4.42 13.79 1.55
N LEU A 166 -4.86 12.63 1.03
CA LEU A 166 -4.02 11.44 0.91
C LEU A 166 -3.26 11.51 -0.42
N LEU A 167 -2.02 11.99 -0.35
CA LEU A 167 -1.20 12.17 -1.55
C LEU A 167 -0.39 10.91 -1.84
N LYS A 168 -0.24 10.62 -3.11
CA LYS A 168 0.64 9.56 -3.62
C LYS A 168 1.62 10.18 -4.59
N TRP A 169 2.90 9.95 -4.36
CA TRP A 169 3.96 10.25 -5.31
C TRP A 169 4.47 8.94 -5.87
N LYS A 170 4.72 8.90 -7.18
CA LYS A 170 5.30 7.76 -7.87
C LYS A 170 6.50 8.21 -8.66
N TYR A 171 7.46 7.31 -8.82
CA TYR A 171 8.55 7.53 -9.76
C TYR A 171 7.98 7.80 -11.17
N PRO A 172 8.49 8.80 -11.91
CA PRO A 172 7.99 9.15 -13.24
C PRO A 172 7.83 7.94 -14.17
N GLU A 173 8.81 7.05 -14.17
CA GLU A 173 8.86 5.81 -14.95
C GLU A 173 7.84 4.74 -14.52
N MET A 174 7.30 4.85 -13.30
CA MET A 174 6.28 3.96 -12.74
C MET A 174 4.86 4.49 -12.95
N ASN A 175 4.69 5.66 -13.59
CA ASN A 175 3.38 6.13 -14.01
C ASN A 175 2.92 5.35 -15.24
N SER A 176 1.92 4.51 -15.03
CA SER A 176 1.41 3.59 -16.04
C SER A 176 -0.08 3.76 -16.29
N VAL A 177 -0.49 3.37 -17.50
CA VAL A 177 -1.89 3.26 -17.91
C VAL A 177 -2.12 1.85 -18.45
N ASP A 178 -3.23 1.24 -18.05
CA ASP A 178 -3.64 -0.04 -18.64
C ASP A 178 -4.52 0.20 -19.88
N PHE A 179 -4.02 -0.18 -21.04
CA PHE A 179 -4.72 -0.11 -22.32
C PHE A 179 -5.19 -1.49 -22.75
N LEU A 180 -6.28 -1.56 -23.49
CA LEU A 180 -6.59 -2.75 -24.29
C LEU A 180 -5.88 -2.59 -25.63
N PHE A 181 -4.98 -3.52 -25.94
CA PHE A 181 -4.19 -3.51 -27.16
C PHE A 181 -4.83 -4.43 -28.19
N GLU A 182 -5.02 -3.94 -29.40
CA GLU A 182 -5.48 -4.71 -30.56
C GLU A 182 -4.59 -4.38 -31.77
N VAL A 183 -4.51 -5.30 -32.71
CA VAL A 183 -3.85 -5.10 -34.02
C VAL A 183 -4.92 -5.36 -35.07
N ASP A 184 -5.06 -4.46 -36.05
CA ASP A 184 -5.98 -4.64 -37.17
C ASP A 184 -5.39 -5.53 -38.27
N ASP A 185 -6.17 -5.80 -39.31
CA ASP A 185 -5.77 -6.66 -40.43
C ASP A 185 -4.60 -6.05 -41.26
N ASP A 186 -4.32 -4.75 -41.09
CA ASP A 186 -3.24 -4.01 -41.76
C ASP A 186 -2.00 -3.85 -40.85
N ASP A 187 -1.90 -4.62 -39.76
CA ASP A 187 -0.84 -4.56 -38.74
C ASP A 187 -0.73 -3.20 -38.00
N HIS A 188 -1.77 -2.38 -38.00
CA HIS A 188 -1.80 -1.15 -37.21
C HIS A 188 -2.12 -1.44 -35.75
N GLN A 189 -1.36 -0.81 -34.86
CA GLN A 189 -1.58 -0.89 -33.42
C GLN A 189 -2.72 0.02 -32.98
N LEU A 190 -3.68 -0.54 -32.26
CA LEU A 190 -4.84 0.15 -31.71
C LEU A 190 -4.85 0.06 -30.19
N LEU A 191 -4.97 1.21 -29.53
CA LEU A 191 -5.01 1.32 -28.07
C LEU A 191 -6.38 1.80 -27.62
N TYR A 192 -7.02 1.02 -26.75
CA TYR A 192 -8.34 1.35 -26.25
C TYR A 192 -8.34 1.64 -24.74
N LEU A 193 -9.06 2.69 -24.38
CA LEU A 193 -9.48 3.01 -23.02
C LEU A 193 -10.97 2.77 -22.85
N HIS A 194 -11.44 2.83 -21.61
CA HIS A 194 -12.85 2.79 -21.29
C HIS A 194 -13.39 4.23 -21.15
N GLU A 195 -14.51 4.55 -21.79
CA GLU A 195 -15.26 5.78 -21.52
C GLU A 195 -16.76 5.49 -21.60
N ARG A 196 -17.49 5.75 -20.50
CA ARG A 196 -18.97 5.63 -20.43
C ARG A 196 -19.51 4.28 -20.94
N GLY A 197 -18.89 3.16 -20.59
CA GLY A 197 -19.35 1.83 -21.01
C GLY A 197 -18.87 1.37 -22.40
N LYS A 198 -18.08 2.19 -23.11
CA LYS A 198 -17.61 1.90 -24.48
C LYS A 198 -16.09 1.92 -24.57
N LYS A 199 -15.55 1.17 -25.53
CA LYS A 199 -14.15 1.27 -25.95
C LYS A 199 -13.92 2.61 -26.64
N LYS A 200 -12.90 3.35 -26.21
CA LYS A 200 -12.44 4.61 -26.82
C LYS A 200 -11.06 4.40 -27.40
N LEU A 201 -10.93 4.56 -28.72
CA LEU A 201 -9.65 4.47 -29.42
C LEU A 201 -8.78 5.69 -29.08
N MET A 202 -7.49 5.45 -28.84
CA MET A 202 -6.46 6.47 -28.66
C MET A 202 -5.70 6.64 -29.97
N GLU A 203 -6.07 7.66 -30.74
CA GLU A 203 -5.43 7.97 -32.02
C GLU A 203 -3.98 8.45 -31.83
N GLY A 204 -3.11 8.08 -32.76
CA GLY A 204 -1.73 8.58 -32.82
C GLY A 204 -0.77 8.04 -31.76
N HIS A 205 -1.19 7.07 -30.95
CA HIS A 205 -0.36 6.46 -29.92
C HIS A 205 0.05 5.05 -30.31
N ARG A 206 1.32 4.69 -30.03
CA ARG A 206 1.87 3.35 -30.29
C ARG A 206 2.48 2.77 -29.03
N VAL A 207 2.55 1.44 -28.96
CA VAL A 207 3.20 0.70 -27.89
C VAL A 207 4.45 0.00 -28.43
N SER A 208 5.56 0.24 -27.74
CA SER A 208 6.81 -0.48 -27.91
C SER A 208 6.85 -1.67 -26.93
N PHE A 209 7.16 -2.85 -27.44
CA PHE A 209 7.33 -4.06 -26.64
C PHE A 209 8.83 -4.40 -26.60
N LYS A 210 9.43 -4.37 -25.41
CA LYS A 210 10.88 -4.61 -25.23
C LYS A 210 11.28 -6.05 -25.54
N ASP A 211 10.39 -7.01 -25.27
CA ASP A 211 10.72 -8.45 -25.27
C ASP A 211 10.07 -9.24 -26.40
N ALA A 212 9.28 -8.60 -27.27
CA ALA A 212 8.49 -9.30 -28.29
C ALA A 212 8.93 -8.93 -29.70
N LEU A 213 9.19 -9.98 -30.50
CA LEU A 213 9.44 -9.87 -31.93
C LEU A 213 8.18 -9.48 -32.72
N ASP A 214 6.99 -9.80 -32.19
CA ASP A 214 5.70 -9.56 -32.86
C ASP A 214 4.62 -9.00 -31.89
N PRO A 215 4.18 -7.74 -32.09
CA PRO A 215 3.08 -7.12 -31.33
C PRO A 215 1.74 -7.87 -31.41
N SER A 216 1.46 -8.61 -32.48
CA SER A 216 0.19 -9.33 -32.68
C SER A 216 -0.15 -10.28 -31.53
N THR A 217 0.87 -10.82 -30.86
CA THR A 217 0.76 -11.71 -29.70
C THR A 217 0.09 -11.07 -28.48
N TYR A 218 0.01 -9.74 -28.43
CA TYR A 218 -0.66 -8.97 -27.38
C TYR A 218 -2.08 -8.54 -27.74
N SER A 219 -2.52 -8.78 -28.99
CA SER A 219 -3.84 -8.38 -29.46
C SER A 219 -4.95 -9.01 -28.60
N GLY A 220 -5.94 -8.20 -28.23
CA GLY A 220 -7.05 -8.55 -27.34
C GLY A 220 -6.70 -8.58 -25.85
N LYS A 221 -5.46 -8.27 -25.46
CA LYS A 221 -5.02 -8.28 -24.05
C LYS A 221 -4.95 -6.87 -23.47
N ILE A 222 -5.12 -6.79 -22.15
CA ILE A 222 -4.85 -5.54 -21.42
C ILE A 222 -3.37 -5.50 -21.08
N VAL A 223 -2.70 -4.43 -21.51
CA VAL A 223 -1.28 -4.19 -21.30
C VAL A 223 -1.11 -2.95 -20.43
N GLU A 224 -0.23 -3.05 -19.43
CA GLU A 224 0.18 -1.92 -18.61
C GLU A 224 1.38 -1.26 -19.29
N CYS A 225 1.26 0.03 -19.59
CA CYS A 225 2.30 0.78 -20.29
C CYS A 225 2.73 2.02 -19.52
N SER A 226 4.03 2.32 -19.51
CA SER A 226 4.57 3.60 -19.06
C SER A 226 4.90 4.51 -20.25
N TRP A 227 4.94 5.81 -20.02
CA TRP A 227 5.26 6.78 -21.09
C TRP A 227 6.75 7.07 -21.14
N ASP A 228 7.37 6.84 -22.30
CA ASP A 228 8.71 7.31 -22.60
C ASP A 228 8.62 8.69 -23.24
N SER A 229 9.07 9.72 -22.50
CA SER A 229 8.99 11.11 -22.94
C SER A 229 10.00 11.46 -24.04
N GLU A 230 11.13 10.75 -24.12
CA GLU A 230 12.17 10.97 -25.12
C GLU A 230 11.73 10.39 -26.47
N ALA A 231 11.30 9.13 -26.47
CA ALA A 231 10.83 8.43 -27.66
C ALA A 231 9.37 8.77 -28.04
N ARG A 232 8.65 9.47 -27.14
CA ARG A 232 7.21 9.80 -27.28
C ARG A 232 6.36 8.57 -27.61
N VAL A 233 6.62 7.47 -26.90
CA VAL A 233 5.98 6.18 -27.13
C VAL A 233 5.57 5.56 -25.80
N TRP A 234 4.48 4.79 -25.82
CA TRP A 234 4.14 3.94 -24.68
C TRP A 234 5.03 2.70 -24.68
N VAL A 235 5.57 2.33 -23.53
CA VAL A 235 6.40 1.13 -23.39
C VAL A 235 5.61 0.11 -22.59
N CYS A 236 5.36 -1.07 -23.17
CA CYS A 236 4.71 -2.15 -22.46
C CYS A 236 5.59 -2.63 -21.30
N MET A 237 5.02 -2.62 -20.10
CA MET A 237 5.64 -3.14 -18.87
C MET A 237 5.25 -4.60 -18.65
N ARG A 238 3.96 -4.93 -18.77
CA ARG A 238 3.43 -6.28 -18.54
C ARG A 238 2.01 -6.46 -19.07
N ILE A 239 1.58 -7.71 -19.15
CA ILE A 239 0.19 -8.10 -19.43
C ILE A 239 -0.60 -8.15 -18.10
N ARG A 240 -1.81 -7.57 -18.09
CA ARG A 240 -2.72 -7.49 -16.94
C ARG A 240 -3.82 -8.55 -17.01
N THR A 241 -3.46 -9.80 -16.72
CA THR A 241 -4.43 -10.91 -16.66
C THR A 241 -5.42 -10.81 -15.51
N ASP A 242 -5.13 -9.98 -14.51
CA ASP A 242 -6.00 -9.68 -13.36
C ASP A 242 -7.13 -8.70 -13.69
N LYS A 243 -7.07 -8.04 -14.86
CA LYS A 243 -8.05 -7.04 -15.29
C LYS A 243 -8.93 -7.56 -16.42
N SER A 244 -10.21 -7.22 -16.35
CA SER A 244 -11.18 -7.49 -17.42
C SER A 244 -11.47 -6.28 -18.29
N THR A 245 -11.08 -5.07 -17.86
CA THR A 245 -11.30 -3.81 -18.60
C THR A 245 -10.06 -2.90 -18.52
N PRO A 246 -9.74 -2.13 -19.58
CA PRO A 246 -8.71 -1.11 -19.52
C PRO A 246 -9.09 0.03 -18.58
N ASN A 247 -8.17 0.97 -18.35
CA ASN A 247 -8.42 2.14 -17.54
C ASN A 247 -9.51 3.05 -18.14
N ASP A 248 -10.24 3.75 -17.26
CA ASP A 248 -11.14 4.81 -17.69
C ASP A 248 -10.36 6.01 -18.22
N PHE A 249 -10.92 6.72 -19.19
CA PHE A 249 -10.31 7.90 -19.80
C PHE A 249 -9.98 8.98 -18.76
N ASN A 250 -10.76 9.11 -17.67
CA ASN A 250 -10.44 10.03 -16.58
C ASN A 250 -9.20 9.60 -15.79
N THR A 251 -8.98 8.29 -15.63
CA THR A 251 -7.73 7.77 -15.04
C THR A 251 -6.55 8.11 -15.94
N TYR A 252 -6.66 7.87 -17.25
CA TYR A 252 -5.63 8.27 -18.21
C TYR A 252 -5.29 9.76 -18.12
N LYS A 253 -6.29 10.66 -18.09
CA LYS A 253 -6.04 12.11 -17.93
C LYS A 253 -5.28 12.44 -16.66
N LYS A 254 -5.60 11.79 -15.53
CA LYS A 254 -4.90 11.99 -14.26
C LYS A 254 -3.45 11.51 -14.34
N VAL A 255 -3.21 10.37 -14.98
CA VAL A 255 -1.85 9.84 -15.20
C VAL A 255 -1.06 10.75 -16.13
N MET A 256 -1.63 11.20 -17.24
CA MET A 256 -0.98 12.15 -18.16
C MET A 256 -0.66 13.48 -17.48
N ARG A 257 -1.55 13.99 -16.63
CA ARG A 257 -1.26 15.16 -15.82
C ARG A 257 -0.05 14.92 -14.90
N SER A 258 -0.01 13.77 -14.21
CA SER A 258 1.13 13.40 -13.36
C SER A 258 2.44 13.28 -14.14
N ILE A 259 2.40 12.74 -15.37
CA ILE A 259 3.55 12.62 -16.26
C ILE A 259 4.03 14.02 -16.69
N ASN A 260 3.10 14.92 -17.02
CA ASN A 260 3.42 16.29 -17.44
C ASN A 260 3.92 17.15 -16.29
N ASP A 261 3.36 17.00 -15.09
CA ASP A 261 3.82 17.68 -13.88
C ASP A 261 5.25 17.25 -13.52
N ASN A 262 5.64 16.01 -13.90
CA ASN A 262 6.98 15.44 -13.81
C ASN A 262 7.72 15.75 -12.51
N ILE A 263 7.04 15.53 -11.38
CA ILE A 263 7.65 15.71 -10.05
C ILE A 263 8.67 14.60 -9.84
N THR A 264 9.94 14.88 -10.14
CA THR A 264 11.04 13.94 -9.94
C THR A 264 11.38 13.78 -8.45
N GLU A 265 12.22 12.79 -8.14
CA GLU A 265 12.73 12.62 -6.77
C GLU A 265 13.40 13.89 -6.25
N ASP A 266 14.24 14.55 -7.07
CA ASP A 266 14.95 15.76 -6.65
C ASP A 266 13.99 16.94 -6.39
N VAL A 267 12.98 17.12 -7.24
CA VAL A 267 11.95 18.15 -7.03
C VAL A 267 11.20 17.88 -5.73
N LEU A 268 10.77 16.64 -5.52
CA LEU A 268 10.07 16.24 -4.30
C LEU A 268 10.91 16.50 -3.04
N LEU A 269 12.19 16.12 -3.07
CA LEU A 269 13.10 16.30 -1.94
C LEU A 269 13.33 17.79 -1.62
N ASN A 270 13.46 18.63 -2.65
CA ASN A 270 13.61 20.08 -2.46
C ASN A 270 12.35 20.70 -1.84
N GLU A 271 11.16 20.38 -2.36
CA GLU A 271 9.89 20.84 -1.79
C GLU A 271 9.74 20.41 -0.32
N ILE A 272 10.06 19.15 -0.01
CA ILE A 272 9.99 18.66 1.38
C ILE A 272 10.99 19.42 2.26
N TYR A 273 12.19 19.72 1.78
CA TYR A 273 13.18 20.49 2.53
C TYR A 273 12.67 21.90 2.88
N GLU A 274 11.97 22.56 1.97
CA GLU A 274 11.33 23.85 2.26
C GLU A 274 10.18 23.70 3.26
N ILE A 275 9.34 22.68 3.10
CA ILE A 275 8.18 22.42 3.97
C ILE A 275 8.61 22.15 5.43
N ILE A 276 9.65 21.35 5.66
CA ILE A 276 10.11 21.04 7.03
C ILE A 276 10.69 22.26 7.75
N CYS A 277 11.10 23.29 7.01
CA CYS A 277 11.56 24.56 7.59
C CYS A 277 10.41 25.46 8.05
N LEU A 278 9.16 25.17 7.65
CA LEU A 278 8.01 25.94 8.10
C LEU A 278 7.79 25.76 9.62
N PRO A 279 7.38 26.83 10.35
CA PRO A 279 7.26 26.81 11.81
C PRO A 279 6.43 25.63 12.35
N MET A 280 5.33 25.32 11.67
CA MET A 280 4.41 24.23 12.03
C MET A 280 5.11 22.86 12.09
N TYR A 281 6.05 22.58 11.18
CA TYR A 281 6.79 21.33 11.14
C TYR A 281 8.01 21.36 12.05
N ALA A 282 8.73 22.49 12.11
CA ALA A 282 9.89 22.66 12.97
C ALA A 282 9.56 22.43 14.45
N ASP A 283 8.43 22.94 14.92
CA ASP A 283 8.00 22.76 16.31
C ASP A 283 7.63 21.30 16.63
N ARG A 284 6.94 20.61 15.72
CA ARG A 284 6.63 19.17 15.88
C ARG A 284 7.90 18.32 15.90
N ILE A 285 8.83 18.57 14.99
CA ILE A 285 10.13 17.86 14.94
C ILE A 285 10.89 18.04 16.26
N ARG A 286 10.87 19.26 16.84
CA ARG A 286 11.49 19.52 18.15
C ARG A 286 10.81 18.74 19.29
N ILE A 287 9.49 18.71 19.33
CA ILE A 287 8.72 18.00 20.35
C ILE A 287 9.02 16.50 20.29
N GLU A 288 8.99 15.90 19.10
CA GLU A 288 9.24 14.47 18.93
C GLU A 288 10.70 14.09 19.15
N SER A 289 11.66 14.90 18.71
CA SER A 289 13.08 14.67 18.99
C SER A 289 13.36 14.62 20.50
N LYS A 290 12.73 15.50 21.28
CA LYS A 290 12.78 15.45 22.75
C LYS A 290 12.14 14.18 23.31
N ALA A 291 10.97 13.80 22.81
CA ALA A 291 10.29 12.57 23.24
C ALA A 291 11.13 11.31 22.94
N GLN A 292 11.77 11.25 21.77
CA GLN A 292 12.66 10.16 21.35
C GLN A 292 13.92 10.09 22.23
N GLN A 293 14.52 11.24 22.55
CA GLN A 293 15.66 11.32 23.47
C GLN A 293 15.29 10.81 24.88
N HIS A 294 14.12 11.19 25.38
CA HIS A 294 13.61 10.72 26.67
C HIS A 294 13.32 9.21 26.66
N ALA A 295 12.70 8.69 25.59
CA ALA A 295 12.44 7.26 25.44
C ALA A 295 13.73 6.42 25.34
N ASN A 296 14.74 6.91 24.61
CA ASN A 296 16.04 6.27 24.50
C ASN A 296 16.82 6.32 25.82
N ALA A 297 16.68 7.39 26.61
CA ALA A 297 17.24 7.48 27.95
C ALA A 297 16.55 6.52 28.94
N ALA A 298 15.23 6.34 28.82
CA ALA A 298 14.47 5.38 29.62
C ALA A 298 14.78 3.91 29.27
N ARG A 299 15.09 3.59 28.00
CA ARG A 299 15.52 2.25 27.57
C ARG A 299 16.95 1.88 27.96
N ARG A 300 17.78 2.87 28.36
CA ARG A 300 19.17 2.67 28.80
C ARG A 300 19.31 2.58 30.33
N ARG A 301 18.21 2.74 31.07
CA ARG A 301 18.13 2.51 32.53
C ARG A 301 17.41 1.19 32.78
#